data_AF-A0A353NS35-F1
#
_entry.id   AF-A0A353NS35-F1
#
_cell.length_a   1.000
_cell.length_b   1.000
_cell.length_c   1.000
_cell.angle_alpha   90.00
_cell.angle_beta   90.00
_cell.angle_gamma   90.00
#
_symmetry.space_group_name_H-M   'P 1'
#
loop_
_entity.id
_entity.type
_entity.pdbx_description
1 polymer ?
#
loop_
_entity_poly.entity_id
_entity_poly.type
_entity_poly.pdbx_seq_one_letter_code
_entity_poly.pdbx_strand_id
1 'polypeptide(L)'
;MADEENRNQGNTGGGIGDLAGQNWIVHIVRLIVSAIVLMVVSYITPGFTGLTFWHAILAAILIAVLGYAAEALFGPKITPYARGGVGFVVSAVIFYLIQFMIPGVRISILGALIAAAIVGIIDMFVPTTLR
;
A
#
# COMPACT_ATOMS: atom_id res chain seq x y z
N MET A 1 34.86 -25.72 -47.61
CA MET A 1 34.80 -25.01 -46.32
C MET A 1 33.34 -24.96 -45.95
N ALA A 2 32.91 -26.07 -45.38
CA ALA A 2 31.53 -26.44 -45.16
C ALA A 2 31.42 -26.76 -43.66
N ASP A 3 30.29 -26.39 -43.07
CA ASP A 3 29.64 -27.16 -42.01
C ASP A 3 30.07 -26.98 -40.54
N GLU A 4 30.51 -25.79 -40.09
CA GLU A 4 30.72 -25.56 -38.64
C GLU A 4 29.99 -24.37 -38.02
N GLU A 5 29.31 -23.52 -38.79
CA GLU A 5 28.60 -22.33 -38.25
C GLU A 5 27.15 -22.62 -37.83
N ASN A 6 26.76 -23.87 -37.60
CA ASN A 6 25.35 -24.21 -37.34
C ASN A 6 25.16 -25.36 -36.34
N ARG A 7 25.76 -25.26 -35.14
CA ARG A 7 25.55 -26.26 -34.08
C ARG A 7 25.53 -25.74 -32.64
N ASN A 8 25.08 -24.51 -32.39
CA ASN A 8 24.70 -24.18 -31.00
C ASN A 8 23.70 -23.03 -30.83
N GLN A 9 22.77 -22.87 -31.78
CA GLN A 9 21.47 -22.28 -31.44
C GLN A 9 20.59 -23.36 -30.81
N GLY A 10 20.95 -23.71 -29.58
CA GLY A 10 20.06 -24.37 -28.64
C GLY A 10 18.98 -23.40 -28.22
N ASN A 11 17.94 -23.29 -29.04
CA ASN A 11 16.59 -23.04 -28.55
C ASN A 11 16.32 -23.94 -27.35
N THR A 12 15.91 -23.39 -26.21
CA THR A 12 14.59 -23.64 -25.58
C THR A 12 14.61 -23.09 -24.15
N GLY A 13 13.70 -22.16 -23.85
CA GLY A 13 13.34 -21.85 -22.46
C GLY A 13 12.80 -20.45 -22.19
N GLY A 14 12.87 -19.52 -23.13
CA GLY A 14 12.35 -18.16 -22.94
C GLY A 14 10.85 -18.08 -23.22
N GLY A 15 10.02 -18.61 -22.32
CA GLY A 15 8.57 -18.44 -22.41
C GLY A 15 8.21 -16.96 -22.31
N ILE A 16 7.20 -16.53 -23.08
CA ILE A 16 6.57 -15.20 -22.95
C ILE A 16 6.09 -14.93 -21.49
N GLY A 17 6.07 -15.95 -20.62
CA GLY A 17 5.84 -15.84 -19.18
C GLY A 17 7.00 -15.29 -18.34
N ASP A 18 8.26 -15.37 -18.78
CA ASP A 18 9.42 -14.99 -17.94
C ASP A 18 9.78 -13.50 -17.99
N LEU A 19 9.43 -12.80 -19.08
CA LEU A 19 9.65 -11.35 -19.18
C LEU A 19 8.52 -10.53 -18.55
N ALA A 20 7.33 -11.13 -18.48
CA ALA A 20 6.29 -10.63 -17.59
C ALA A 20 6.70 -10.94 -16.14
N GLY A 21 7.00 -12.19 -15.81
CA GLY A 21 6.98 -12.84 -14.47
C GLY A 21 7.55 -12.18 -13.20
N GLN A 22 8.41 -11.15 -13.23
CA GLN A 22 9.19 -10.81 -12.02
C GLN A 22 8.83 -9.49 -11.31
N ASN A 23 8.25 -8.49 -12.01
CA ASN A 23 7.96 -7.18 -11.38
C ASN A 23 6.45 -6.85 -11.27
N TRP A 24 5.64 -7.20 -12.28
CA TRP A 24 4.18 -6.98 -12.24
C TRP A 24 3.46 -7.83 -11.19
N ILE A 25 3.89 -9.09 -10.98
CA ILE A 25 3.33 -9.97 -9.95
C ILE A 25 3.57 -9.38 -8.56
N VAL A 26 4.72 -8.76 -8.33
CA VAL A 26 5.03 -8.06 -7.07
C VAL A 26 4.07 -6.89 -6.84
N HIS A 27 3.73 -6.11 -7.88
CA HIS A 27 2.77 -5.01 -7.76
C HIS A 27 1.34 -5.49 -7.47
N ILE A 28 0.89 -6.55 -8.14
CA ILE A 28 -0.44 -7.14 -7.93
C ILE A 28 -0.53 -7.76 -6.54
N VAL A 29 0.46 -8.54 -6.12
CA VAL A 29 0.53 -9.13 -4.78
C VAL A 29 0.54 -8.04 -3.72
N ARG A 30 1.29 -6.94 -3.91
CA ARG A 30 1.31 -5.81 -2.98
C ARG A 30 -0.04 -5.11 -2.88
N LEU A 31 -0.75 -4.94 -3.99
CA LEU A 31 -2.10 -4.35 -3.98
C LEU A 31 -3.07 -5.24 -3.19
N ILE A 32 -3.04 -6.55 -3.41
CA ILE A 32 -3.86 -7.53 -2.69
C ILE A 32 -3.51 -7.55 -1.19
N VAL A 33 -2.21 -7.60 -0.86
CA VAL A 33 -1.73 -7.58 0.53
C VAL A 33 -2.18 -6.30 1.24
N SER A 34 -2.07 -5.12 0.60
CA SER A 34 -2.53 -3.86 1.20
C SER A 34 -4.05 -3.84 1.45
N ALA A 35 -4.84 -4.41 0.56
CA ALA A 35 -6.29 -4.50 0.71
C ALA A 35 -6.68 -5.46 1.84
N ILE A 36 -6.01 -6.62 1.94
CA ILE A 36 -6.20 -7.58 3.03
C ILE A 36 -5.81 -6.94 4.36
N VAL A 37 -4.66 -6.25 4.40
CA VAL A 37 -4.20 -5.50 5.57
C VAL A 37 -5.26 -4.51 6.02
N LEU A 38 -5.80 -3.68 5.13
CA LEU A 38 -6.86 -2.72 5.47
C LEU A 38 -8.12 -3.41 5.98
N MET A 39 -8.52 -4.55 5.41
CA MET A 39 -9.66 -5.32 5.91
C MET A 39 -9.41 -5.85 7.32
N VAL A 40 -8.24 -6.43 7.58
CA VAL A 40 -7.85 -6.93 8.90
C VAL A 40 -7.77 -5.79 9.91
N VAL A 41 -7.18 -4.65 9.54
CA VAL A 41 -7.15 -3.44 10.38
C VAL A 41 -8.56 -2.99 10.71
N SER A 42 -9.47 -2.94 9.73
CA SER A 42 -10.85 -2.52 9.95
C SER A 42 -11.61 -3.46 10.90
N TYR A 43 -11.27 -4.75 10.89
CA TYR A 43 -11.86 -5.75 11.78
C TYR A 43 -11.31 -5.67 13.21
N ILE A 44 -10.01 -5.43 13.36
CA ILE A 44 -9.34 -5.38 14.67
C ILE A 44 -9.55 -4.01 15.34
N THR A 45 -9.76 -2.95 14.56
CA THR A 45 -9.83 -1.59 15.08
C THR A 45 -11.22 -1.26 15.62
N PRO A 46 -11.39 -1.15 16.95
CA PRO A 46 -12.67 -0.74 17.51
C PRO A 46 -12.99 0.71 17.09
N GLY A 47 -14.25 0.96 16.72
CA GLY A 47 -14.71 2.28 16.29
C GLY A 47 -14.68 2.51 14.78
N PHE A 48 -14.31 1.51 13.98
CA PHE A 48 -14.58 1.46 12.55
C PHE A 48 -15.95 0.79 12.33
N THR A 49 -16.95 1.55 11.89
CA THR A 49 -18.29 1.02 11.61
C THR A 49 -18.73 1.40 10.20
N GLY A 50 -19.41 0.48 9.51
CA GLY A 50 -19.94 0.72 8.16
C GLY A 50 -18.92 0.60 7.02
N LEU A 51 -17.69 0.15 7.29
CA LEU A 51 -16.71 -0.17 6.25
C LEU A 51 -17.10 -1.49 5.56
N THR A 52 -17.56 -1.37 4.31
CA THR A 52 -17.77 -2.49 3.39
C THR A 52 -16.58 -2.59 2.44
N PHE A 53 -16.50 -3.66 1.64
CA PHE A 53 -15.45 -3.82 0.62
C PHE A 53 -15.35 -2.61 -0.31
N TRP A 54 -16.48 -2.04 -0.72
CA TRP A 54 -16.52 -0.87 -1.60
C TRP A 54 -16.01 0.41 -0.91
N HIS A 55 -16.37 0.59 0.36
CA HIS A 55 -15.84 1.68 1.17
C HIS A 55 -14.34 1.54 1.41
N ALA A 56 -13.81 0.32 1.53
CA ALA A 56 -12.39 0.06 1.70
C ALA A 56 -11.57 0.44 0.44
N ILE A 57 -12.10 0.20 -0.76
CA ILE A 57 -11.46 0.65 -2.01
C ILE A 57 -11.39 2.18 -2.08
N LEU A 58 -12.52 2.86 -1.80
CA LEU A 58 -12.56 4.32 -1.78
C LEU A 58 -11.65 4.90 -0.69
N ALA A 59 -11.62 4.27 0.48
CA ALA A 59 -10.72 4.63 1.58
C ALA A 59 -9.26 4.49 1.15
N ALA A 60 -8.88 3.41 0.48
CA ALA A 60 -7.51 3.20 -0.02
C ALA A 60 -7.10 4.28 -1.02
N ILE A 61 -7.99 4.64 -1.95
CA ILE A 61 -7.75 5.76 -2.90
C ILE A 61 -7.57 7.07 -2.12
N LEU A 62 -8.43 7.35 -1.15
CA LEU A 62 -8.36 8.58 -0.38
C LEU A 62 -7.07 8.64 0.48
N ILE A 63 -6.65 7.52 1.06
CA ILE A 63 -5.40 7.40 1.80
C ILE A 63 -4.21 7.68 0.88
N ALA A 64 -4.22 7.16 -0.34
CA ALA A 64 -3.16 7.42 -1.32
C ALA A 64 -3.10 8.92 -1.71
N VAL A 65 -4.25 9.53 -2.00
CA VAL A 65 -4.34 10.95 -2.37
C VAL A 65 -3.95 11.87 -1.21
N LEU A 66 -4.51 11.64 -0.02
CA LEU A 66 -4.21 12.45 1.16
C LEU A 66 -2.80 12.21 1.69
N GLY A 67 -2.29 10.98 1.60
CA GLY A 67 -0.91 10.64 1.95
C GLY A 67 0.08 11.39 1.06
N TYR A 68 -0.17 11.40 -0.25
CA TYR A 68 0.62 12.20 -1.20
C TYR A 68 0.55 13.70 -0.91
N ALA A 69 -0.66 14.22 -0.65
CA ALA A 69 -0.83 15.63 -0.29
C ALA A 69 -0.11 16.00 1.01
N ALA A 70 -0.16 15.14 2.03
CA ALA A 70 0.56 15.33 3.28
C ALA A 70 2.08 15.30 3.04
N GLU A 71 2.60 14.35 2.26
CA GLU A 71 4.02 14.27 1.91
C GLU A 71 4.51 15.54 1.21
N ALA A 72 3.69 16.08 0.30
CA ALA A 72 3.96 17.35 -0.37
C ALA A 72 4.04 18.54 0.59
N LEU A 73 3.26 18.55 1.68
CA LEU A 73 3.27 19.61 2.70
C LEU A 73 4.44 19.47 3.69
N PHE A 74 4.76 18.26 4.14
CA PHE A 74 5.81 18.04 5.14
C PHE A 74 7.23 18.01 4.54
N GLY A 75 7.36 17.76 3.23
CA GLY A 75 8.60 17.92 2.48
C GLY A 75 9.76 16.99 2.88
N PRO A 76 10.89 17.02 2.14
CA PRO A 76 12.02 16.09 2.33
C PRO A 76 12.86 16.35 3.59
N LYS A 77 12.49 17.31 4.45
CA LYS A 77 13.30 17.74 5.61
C LYS A 77 13.02 16.95 6.89
N ILE A 78 12.15 15.94 6.85
CA ILE A 78 11.85 15.12 8.02
C ILE A 78 13.01 14.14 8.26
N THR A 79 13.70 14.33 9.38
CA THR A 79 14.75 13.41 9.85
C THR A 79 14.17 12.01 10.06
N PRO A 80 14.93 10.92 9.85
CA PRO A 80 14.43 9.55 10.00
C PRO A 80 13.75 9.29 11.36
N TYR A 81 14.27 9.89 12.41
CA TYR A 81 13.71 9.82 13.77
C TYR A 81 12.33 10.48 13.91
N ALA A 82 12.10 11.63 13.26
CA ALA A 82 10.81 12.32 13.30
C ALA A 82 9.77 11.69 12.34
N ARG A 83 10.23 10.89 11.38
CA ARG A 83 9.39 10.33 10.32
C ARG A 83 8.32 9.36 10.83
N GLY A 84 8.61 8.58 11.88
CA GLY A 84 7.64 7.66 12.48
C GLY A 84 6.48 8.40 13.18
N GLY A 85 6.78 9.42 13.97
CA GLY A 85 5.76 10.21 14.68
C GLY A 85 4.91 11.07 13.75
N VAL A 86 5.54 11.73 12.78
CA VAL A 86 4.82 12.54 11.79
C VAL A 86 3.94 11.64 10.92
N GLY A 87 4.45 10.50 10.43
CA GLY A 87 3.67 9.53 9.66
C GLY A 87 2.47 8.99 10.44
N PHE A 88 2.64 8.70 11.73
CA PHE A 88 1.54 8.27 12.59
C PHE A 88 0.42 9.32 12.68
N VAL A 89 0.77 10.58 12.95
CA VAL A 89 -0.22 11.66 13.07
C VAL A 89 -0.92 11.91 11.72
N VAL A 90 -0.16 11.91 10.63
CA VAL A 90 -0.69 12.07 9.27
C VAL A 90 -1.70 10.95 8.96
N SER A 91 -1.33 9.69 9.16
CA SER A 91 -2.22 8.55 8.94
C SER A 91 -3.47 8.62 9.82
N ALA A 92 -3.34 9.01 11.09
CA ALA A 92 -4.50 9.16 11.99
C ALA A 92 -5.47 10.25 11.49
N VAL A 93 -4.95 11.39 11.04
CA VAL A 93 -5.75 12.46 10.45
C VAL A 93 -6.45 11.97 9.19
N ILE A 94 -5.74 11.27 8.31
CA ILE A 94 -6.31 10.69 7.08
C ILE A 94 -7.46 9.73 7.40
N PHE A 95 -7.26 8.77 8.30
CA PHE A 95 -8.32 7.83 8.69
C PHE A 95 -9.53 8.54 9.28
N TYR A 96 -9.30 9.56 10.12
CA TYR A 96 -10.39 10.36 10.65
C TYR A 96 -11.13 11.14 9.56
N LEU A 97 -10.42 11.60 8.51
CA LEU A 97 -11.02 12.34 7.41
C LEU A 97 -11.87 11.49 6.47
N ILE A 98 -11.58 10.19 6.34
CA ILE A 98 -12.32 9.25 5.48
C ILE A 98 -13.82 9.27 5.76
N GLN A 99 -14.22 9.38 7.03
CA GLN A 99 -15.64 9.38 7.41
C GLN A 99 -16.43 10.56 6.83
N PHE A 100 -15.78 11.68 6.50
CA PHE A 100 -16.45 12.83 5.88
C PHE A 100 -16.63 12.66 4.37
N MET A 101 -15.77 11.85 3.74
CA MET A 101 -15.82 11.61 2.30
C MET A 101 -16.70 10.41 1.94
N ILE A 102 -16.83 9.43 2.84
CA ILE A 102 -17.60 8.20 2.60
C ILE A 102 -18.86 8.22 3.47
N PRO A 103 -20.05 8.43 2.89
CA PRO A 103 -21.30 8.36 3.62
C PRO A 103 -21.49 6.96 4.22
N GLY A 104 -21.93 6.89 5.48
CA GLY A 104 -22.21 5.62 6.15
C GLY A 104 -21.01 4.95 6.81
N VAL A 105 -19.79 5.48 6.65
CA VAL A 105 -18.62 5.09 7.43
C VAL A 105 -18.51 5.99 8.66
N ARG A 106 -18.33 5.40 9.84
CA ARG A 106 -17.93 6.15 11.04
C ARG A 106 -16.62 5.61 11.59
N ILE A 107 -15.73 6.55 11.90
CA ILE A 107 -14.39 6.28 12.42
C ILE A 107 -14.20 7.15 13.66
N SER A 108 -14.09 6.52 14.83
CA SER A 108 -13.80 7.23 16.07
C SER A 108 -12.35 7.73 16.10
N ILE A 109 -12.08 8.76 16.92
CA ILE A 109 -10.71 9.28 17.09
C ILE A 109 -9.78 8.17 17.60
N LEU A 110 -10.23 7.36 18.56
CA LEU A 110 -9.48 6.20 19.05
C LEU A 110 -9.27 5.15 17.96
N GLY A 111 -10.28 4.89 17.13
CA GLY A 111 -10.15 3.99 15.99
C GLY A 111 -9.13 4.49 14.98
N ALA A 112 -9.15 5.78 14.65
CA ALA A 112 -8.17 6.39 13.73
C ALA A 112 -6.73 6.28 14.26
N LEU A 113 -6.52 6.49 15.56
CA LEU A 113 -5.22 6.32 16.21
C LEU A 113 -4.74 4.86 16.19
N ILE A 114 -5.63 3.92 16.51
CA ILE A 114 -5.30 2.48 16.49
C ILE A 114 -5.00 2.03 15.06
N ALA A 115 -5.82 2.41 14.08
CA ALA A 115 -5.60 2.09 12.67
C ALA A 115 -4.27 2.67 12.17
N ALA A 116 -3.96 3.93 12.51
CA ALA A 116 -2.69 4.55 12.14
C ALA A 116 -1.47 3.84 12.77
N ALA A 117 -1.58 3.37 14.02
CA ALA A 117 -0.53 2.61 14.65
C ALA A 117 -0.32 1.26 13.94
N ILE A 118 -1.40 0.53 13.66
CA ILE A 118 -1.33 -0.78 13.00
C ILE A 118 -0.75 -0.64 11.59
N VAL A 119 -1.28 0.29 10.79
CA VAL A 119 -0.82 0.52 9.40
C VAL A 119 0.63 1.00 9.37
N GLY A 120 1.02 1.91 10.27
CA GLY A 120 2.41 2.35 10.36
C GLY A 120 3.40 1.23 10.70
N ILE A 121 3.00 0.28 11.56
CA ILE A 121 3.80 -0.91 11.85
C ILE A 121 3.85 -1.83 10.62
N ILE A 122 2.71 -2.10 9.96
CA ILE A 122 2.65 -2.99 8.80
C ILE A 122 3.48 -2.45 7.63
N ASP A 123 3.42 -1.15 7.36
CA ASP A 123 4.18 -0.51 6.29
C ASP A 123 5.70 -0.56 6.50
N MET A 124 6.17 -0.73 7.74
CA MET A 124 7.58 -0.97 8.03
C MET A 124 8.03 -2.38 7.62
N PHE A 125 7.12 -3.36 7.68
CA PHE A 125 7.39 -4.76 7.32
C PHE A 125 7.07 -5.09 5.86
N VAL A 126 6.16 -4.34 5.24
CA VAL A 126 5.90 -4.40 3.81
C VAL A 126 6.75 -3.31 3.18
N PRO A 127 8.01 -3.58 2.78
CA PRO A 127 8.83 -2.58 2.13
C PRO A 127 8.11 -2.09 0.88
N THR A 128 7.54 -0.90 0.99
CA THR A 128 6.88 -0.19 -0.09
C THR A 128 7.91 0.48 -0.99
N THR A 129 9.13 -0.05 -1.05
CA THR A 129 10.27 0.38 -1.85
C THR A 129 9.94 0.29 -3.34
N LEU A 130 9.13 1.24 -3.77
CA LEU A 130 9.13 1.80 -5.10
C LEU A 130 9.80 3.15 -4.93
N ARG A 131 11.10 3.17 -5.14
CA ARG A 131 11.82 4.34 -5.62
C ARG A 131 12.38 3.99 -6.97
#